data_AF-A0A3M1JLL0-F1
#
_entry.id   AF-A0A3M1JLL0-F1
#
_cell.length_a   1.000
_cell.length_b   1.000
_cell.length_c   1.000
_cell.angle_alpha   90.00
_cell.angle_beta   90.00
_cell.angle_gamma   90.00
#
_symmetry.space_group_name_H-M   'P 1'
#
loop_
_entity.id
_entity.type
_entity.pdbx_description
1 polymer ?
#
loop_
_entity_poly.entity_id
_entity_poly.type
_entity_poly.pdbx_seq_one_letter_code
_entity_poly.pdbx_strand_id
1 'polypeptide(L)' 'LYGGSVKPGNASDLITTPGVDGFLIGGASLKAEDFQQIATIVEQQYVRN' A
#
# COMPACT_ATOMS: atom_id res chain seq x y z
N LEU A 1 -2.22 -8.99 -5.76
CA LEU A 1 -1.05 -8.16 -5.37
C LEU A 1 -0.65 -7.24 -6.52
N TYR A 2 -0.47 -5.95 -6.26
CA TYR A 2 0.04 -4.95 -7.20
C TYR A 2 1.53 -4.66 -6.94
N GLY A 3 2.37 -4.80 -7.97
CA GLY A 3 3.83 -4.64 -7.86
C GLY A 3 4.40 -3.41 -8.58
N GLY A 4 3.56 -2.44 -8.93
CA GLY A 4 4.02 -1.17 -9.52
C GLY A 4 4.63 -0.22 -8.47
N SER A 5 4.83 1.04 -8.86
CA SER A 5 5.42 2.06 -7.97
C SER A 5 4.44 2.50 -6.88
N VAL A 6 4.49 1.81 -5.74
CA VAL A 6 3.70 2.16 -4.54
C VAL A 6 4.50 3.09 -3.64
N LYS A 7 3.84 4.16 -3.19
CA LYS A 7 4.32 5.19 -2.27
C LYS A 7 3.20 5.51 -1.27
N PRO A 8 3.50 6.08 -0.09
CA PRO A 8 2.45 6.49 0.84
C PRO A 8 1.36 7.37 0.19
N GLY A 9 1.77 8.30 -0.69
CA GLY A 9 0.85 9.22 -1.36
C GLY A 9 -0.07 8.62 -2.43
N ASN A 10 0.10 7.35 -2.83
CA ASN A 10 -0.80 6.69 -3.80
C ASN A 10 -1.36 5.35 -3.31
N ALA A 11 -0.91 4.85 -2.16
CA ALA A 11 -1.32 3.54 -1.64
C ALA A 11 -2.83 3.44 -1.38
N SER A 12 -3.48 4.53 -0.93
CA SER A 12 -4.94 4.53 -0.65
C SER A 12 -5.77 4.33 -1.92
N ASP A 13 -5.38 4.97 -3.02
CA ASP A 13 -6.11 4.86 -4.28
C ASP A 13 -5.85 3.51 -4.95
N LEU A 14 -4.62 3.00 -4.83
CA LEU A 14 -4.25 1.71 -5.40
C LEU A 14 -4.93 0.53 -4.69
N ILE A 15 -5.05 0.55 -3.35
CA ILE A 15 -5.67 -0.56 -2.59
C ILE A 15 -7.19 -0.61 -2.75
N THR A 16 -7.82 0.48 -3.19
CA THR A 16 -9.26 0.52 -3.50
C THR A 16 -9.57 0.12 -4.95
N THR A 17 -8.53 -0.10 -5.77
CA THR A 17 -8.69 -0.55 -7.16
C THR A 17 -9.21 -2.00 -7.18
N PRO A 18 -10.28 -2.30 -7.94
CA PRO A 18 -10.79 -3.66 -8.05
C PRO A 18 -9.71 -4.67 -8.46
N GLY A 19 -9.59 -5.76 -7.69
CA GLY A 19 -8.60 -6.83 -7.91
C GLY A 19 -7.21 -6.55 -7.33
N VAL A 20 -7.03 -5.47 -6.55
CA VAL A 20 -5.80 -5.20 -5.82
C VAL A 20 -5.96 -5.54 -4.34
N ASP A 21 -5.46 -6.71 -3.94
CA ASP A 21 -5.55 -7.20 -2.56
C ASP A 21 -4.30 -6.93 -1.71
N GLY A 22 -3.47 -5.96 -2.10
CA GLY A 22 -2.21 -5.65 -1.42
C GLY A 22 -1.06 -5.40 -2.38
N PHE A 23 0.13 -5.17 -1.82
CA PHE A 23 1.25 -4.61 -2.57
C PHE A 23 2.53 -5.43 -2.47
N LEU A 24 3.31 -5.46 -3.56
CA LEU A 24 4.70 -5.88 -3.58
C LEU A 24 5.58 -4.63 -3.67
N ILE A 25 6.19 -4.23 -2.55
CA ILE A 25 6.84 -2.92 -2.42
C ILE A 25 8.31 -2.97 -2.81
N GLY A 26 8.69 -2.14 -3.79
CA GLY A 26 10.08 -1.90 -4.19
C GLY A 26 10.78 -0.85 -3.32
N GLY A 27 11.27 0.24 -3.92
CA GLY A 27 12.12 1.22 -3.23
C GLY A 27 11.56 1.85 -1.94
N ALA A 28 10.23 1.97 -1.81
CA ALA A 28 9.60 2.46 -0.58
C ALA A 28 9.78 1.51 0.62
N SER A 29 10.12 0.24 0.40
CA SER A 29 10.46 -0.70 1.47
C SER A 29 11.79 -0.41 2.15
N LEU A 30 12.66 0.37 1.50
CA LEU A 30 14.01 0.68 2.01
C LEU A 30 14.00 1.82 3.05
N LYS A 31 12.86 2.45 3.28
CA LYS A 31 12.66 3.46 4.33
C LYS A 31 11.56 2.98 5.25
N ALA A 32 11.89 2.78 6.53
CA ALA A 32 10.97 2.21 7.51
C ALA A 32 9.67 3.02 7.62
N GLU A 33 9.76 4.35 7.61
CA GLU A 33 8.61 5.25 7.68
C GLU A 33 7.67 5.09 6.48
N ASP A 34 8.21 5.03 5.27
CA ASP A 34 7.41 4.83 4.05
C ASP A 34 6.74 3.45 4.05
N PHE A 35 7.50 2.40 4.41
CA PHE A 35 6.97 1.04 4.45
C PHE A 35 5.86 0.88 5.50
N GLN A 36 6.08 1.43 6.70
CA GLN A 36 5.08 1.42 7.77
C GLN A 36 3.81 2.17 7.34
N GLN A 37 3.94 3.37 6.77
CA GLN A 37 2.76 4.13 6.31
C GLN A 37 1.94 3.35 5.28
N ILE A 38 2.60 2.71 4.32
CA ILE A 38 1.92 1.86 3.33
C ILE A 38 1.19 0.71 4.01
N ALA A 39 1.81 0.01 4.96
CA ALA A 39 1.18 -1.08 5.70
C ALA A 39 -0.05 -0.59 6.49
N THR A 40 0.06 0.55 7.18
CA THR A 40 -1.06 1.16 7.92
C THR A 40 -2.22 1.54 7.00
N ILE A 41 -1.95 2.08 5.81
CA ILE A 41 -2.99 2.41 4.81
C ILE A 41 -3.75 1.14 4.39
N VAL A 42 -3.02 0.06 4.12
CA VAL A 42 -3.62 -1.23 3.75
C VAL A 42 -4.45 -1.80 4.90
N GLU A 43 -3.92 -1.80 6.12
CA GLU A 43 -4.64 -2.26 7.32
C GLU A 43 -5.94 -1.47 7.55
N GLN A 44 -5.87 -0.14 7.47
CA GLN A 44 -7.06 0.72 7.57
C GLN A 44 -8.09 0.42 6.50
N GLN A 45 -7.68 0.01 5.30
CA GLN A 45 -8.64 -0.38 4.26
C GLN A 45 -9.37 -1.68 4.61
N TYR A 46 -8.69 -2.67 5.20
CA TYR A 46 -9.33 -3.93 5.60
C TYR A 46 -10.23 -3.81 6.82
N VAL A 47 -9.93 -2.90 7.77
CA VAL A 47 -10.80 -2.66 8.94
C VAL A 47 -12.11 -1.94 8.55
N ARG A 48 -12.12 -1.21 7.43
CA ARG A 48 -13.29 -0.43 6.98
C ARG A 48 -14.29 -1.22 6.12
N ASN A 49 -13.96 -2.42 5.69
CA ASN A 49 -14.80 -3.29 4.85
C ASN A 49 -15.34 -4.48 5.64
#